data_AF-A0A6M5JJX4-F1
#
_entry.id   AF-A0A6M5JJX4-F1
#
_cell.length_a   1.000
_cell.length_b   1.000
_cell.length_c   1.000
_cell.angle_alpha   90.00
_cell.angle_beta   90.00
_cell.angle_gamma   90.00
#
_symmetry.space_group_name_H-M   'P 1'
#
loop_
_entity.id
_entity.type
_entity.pdbx_description
1 polymer ?
#
loop_
_entity_poly.entity_id
_entity_poly.type
_entity_poly.pdbx_seq_one_letter_code
_entity_poly.pdbx_strand_id
1 'polypeptide(L)' 'MRDPAYRAIFGPENDDARLAQARADIAAGRVVPHEKVAEWLKTWGKPDAGPPPREWFE' A
#
# COMPACT_ATOMS: atom_id res chain seq x y z
N MET A 1 20.48 18.47 1.38
CA MET A 1 20.31 17.41 2.40
C MET A 1 18.87 16.90 2.27
N ARG A 2 18.64 15.58 2.21
CA ARG A 2 17.27 15.06 2.09
C ARG A 2 16.55 15.26 3.43
N ASP A 3 15.31 15.72 3.37
CA ASP A 3 14.51 16.09 4.55
C ASP A 3 14.51 14.97 5.62
N PRO A 4 14.67 15.28 6.92
CA PRO A 4 14.65 14.28 7.99
C PRO A 4 13.39 13.40 8.00
N ALA A 5 12.24 13.95 7.62
CA ALA A 5 10.99 13.20 7.46
C ALA A 5 11.06 12.20 6.29
N TYR A 6 11.84 12.47 5.24
CA TYR A 6 12.07 11.49 4.18
C TYR A 6 12.77 10.24 4.73
N ARG A 7 13.81 10.41 5.58
CA ARG A 7 14.48 9.27 6.21
C ARG A 7 13.57 8.55 7.20
N ALA A 8 12.76 9.27 7.96
CA ALA A 8 11.82 8.64 8.86
C ALA A 8 10.78 7.76 8.12
N ILE A 9 10.38 8.11 6.90
CA ILE A 9 9.36 7.37 6.13
C ILE A 9 9.99 6.29 5.22
N PHE A 10 11.14 6.59 4.61
CA PHE A 10 11.76 5.79 3.55
C PHE A 10 13.21 5.36 3.84
N GLY A 11 13.63 5.42 5.10
CA GLY A 11 14.94 4.96 5.55
C GLY A 11 14.96 3.44 5.79
N PRO A 12 16.12 2.78 5.60
CA PRO A 12 16.25 1.33 5.77
C PRO A 12 15.89 0.83 7.16
N GLU A 13 16.03 1.66 8.20
CA GLU A 13 15.60 1.37 9.57
C GLU A 13 14.08 1.17 9.74
N ASN A 14 13.27 1.68 8.79
CA ASN A 14 11.82 1.52 8.79
C ASN A 14 11.41 0.27 7.99
N ASP A 15 12.22 -0.18 7.04
CA ASP A 15 11.87 -1.27 6.11
C ASP A 15 11.58 -2.59 6.86
N ASP A 16 12.36 -2.93 7.88
CA ASP A 16 12.17 -4.16 8.66
C ASP A 16 10.86 -4.15 9.46
N ALA A 17 10.54 -3.01 10.10
CA ALA A 17 9.30 -2.85 10.85
C ALA A 17 8.07 -2.92 9.94
N ARG A 18 8.14 -2.28 8.75
CA ARG A 18 7.07 -2.35 7.75
C ARG A 18 6.89 -3.74 7.18
N LEU A 19 7.99 -4.46 6.95
CA LEU A 19 7.93 -5.84 6.48
C LEU A 19 7.31 -6.78 7.52
N ALA A 20 7.66 -6.60 8.80
CA ALA A 20 7.06 -7.36 9.89
C ALA A 20 5.54 -7.12 9.99
N GLN A 21 5.11 -5.87 9.88
CA GLN A 21 3.69 -5.52 9.87
C GLN A 21 2.97 -6.13 8.66
N ALA A 22 3.55 -6.00 7.45
CA ALA A 22 2.96 -6.57 6.24
C ALA A 22 2.76 -8.09 6.34
N ARG A 23 3.70 -8.82 6.97
CA ARG A 23 3.55 -10.26 7.23
C ARG A 23 2.43 -10.56 8.21
N ALA A 24 2.27 -9.74 9.25
CA ALA A 24 1.17 -9.88 10.21
C ALA A 24 -0.20 -9.62 9.54
N ASP A 25 -0.28 -8.67 8.62
CA ASP A 25 -1.50 -8.38 7.85
C ASP A 25 -1.88 -9.55 6.93
N ILE A 26 -0.89 -10.15 6.24
CA ILE A 26 -1.09 -11.38 5.45
C ILE A 26 -1.61 -12.51 6.33
N ALA A 27 -0.99 -12.76 7.49
CA ALA A 27 -1.40 -13.82 8.40
C ALA A 27 -2.82 -13.60 8.97
N ALA A 28 -3.21 -12.34 9.19
CA ALA A 28 -4.55 -11.97 9.65
C ALA A 28 -5.59 -11.86 8.52
N GLY A 29 -5.19 -12.08 7.26
CA GLY A 29 -6.08 -11.93 6.09
C GLY A 29 -6.48 -10.49 5.76
N ARG A 30 -5.79 -9.48 6.32
CA ARG A 30 -5.97 -8.06 5.98
C ARG A 30 -5.29 -7.75 4.65
N VAL A 31 -5.86 -8.27 3.56
CA VAL A 31 -5.34 -8.14 2.20
C VAL A 31 -6.44 -7.78 1.22
N VAL A 32 -6.07 -7.11 0.13
CA VAL A 32 -6.98 -6.88 -1.00
C VAL A 32 -6.74 -7.96 -2.06
N PRO A 33 -7.78 -8.66 -2.54
CA PRO A 33 -7.63 -9.64 -3.61
C PRO A 33 -6.98 -9.05 -4.86
N HIS A 34 -6.06 -9.79 -5.48
CA HIS A 34 -5.33 -9.32 -6.66
C HIS A 34 -6.26 -8.92 -7.81
N GLU A 35 -7.32 -9.68 -8.05
CA GLU A 35 -8.29 -9.40 -9.12
C GLU A 35 -8.96 -8.04 -8.94
N LYS A 36 -9.37 -7.71 -7.71
CA LYS A 36 -9.95 -6.40 -7.36
C LYS A 36 -8.97 -5.25 -7.63
N VAL A 37 -7.70 -5.44 -7.27
CA VAL A 37 -6.64 -4.46 -7.57
C VAL A 37 -6.44 -4.33 -9.08
N ALA A 38 -6.39 -5.44 -9.81
CA ALA A 38 -6.18 -5.45 -11.25
C ALA A 38 -7.32 -4.77 -12.02
N GLU A 39 -8.58 -4.97 -11.59
CA GLU A 39 -9.73 -4.27 -12.16
C GLU A 39 -9.65 -2.77 -11.96
N TRP A 40 -9.32 -2.33 -10.75
CA TRP A 40 -9.12 -0.91 -10.47
C TRP A 40 -7.98 -0.31 -11.30
N LEU A 41 -6.83 -0.98 -11.39
CA LEU A 41 -5.68 -0.53 -12.19
C LEU A 41 -6.01 -0.36 -13.68
N LYS A 42 -6.98 -1.12 -14.21
CA LYS A 42 -7.45 -0.95 -15.61
C LYS A 42 -8.23 0.35 -15.84
N THR A 43 -8.72 0.98 -14.79
CA THR A 43 -9.44 2.27 -14.86
C THR A 43 -8.48 3.47 -14.74
N TRP A 44 -7.24 3.25 -14.32
CA TRP A 44 -6.26 4.32 -14.17
C TRP A 44 -6.01 5.07 -15.48
N GLY A 45 -5.98 6.39 -15.38
CA GLY A 45 -5.78 7.29 -16.52
C GLY A 45 -6.99 7.42 -17.45
N LYS A 46 -8.14 6.83 -17.11
CA LYS A 46 -9.39 6.96 -17.86
C LYS A 46 -10.38 7.89 -17.15
N PRO A 47 -11.37 8.48 -17.86
CA PRO A 47 -12.39 9.32 -17.25
C PRO A 47 -13.23 8.62 -16.18
N ASP A 48 -13.33 7.30 -16.24
CA ASP A 48 -14.04 6.43 -15.29
C ASP A 48 -13.13 5.87 -14.18
N ALA A 49 -11.94 6.46 -13.97
CA ALA A 49 -11.05 6.07 -12.88
C ALA A 49 -11.77 6.13 -11.52
N GLY A 50 -11.99 4.95 -10.93
CA GLY A 50 -12.62 4.82 -9.63
C GLY A 50 -11.63 5.06 -8.47
N PRO A 51 -12.13 5.25 -7.23
CA PRO A 51 -11.27 5.31 -6.07
C PRO A 51 -10.52 3.98 -5.86
N PRO A 52 -9.32 4.01 -5.26
CA PRO A 52 -8.63 2.81 -4.81
C PRO A 52 -9.49 1.93 -3.88
N PRO A 53 -9.12 0.64 -3.71
CA PRO A 53 -9.72 -0.24 -2.71
C PRO A 53 -9.79 0.45 -1.34
N ARG A 54 -11.00 0.46 -0.76
CA ARG A 54 -11.27 1.14 0.52
C ARG A 54 -10.45 0.56 1.67
N GLU A 55 -10.18 -0.74 1.62
CA GLU A 55 -9.45 -1.50 2.62
C GLU A 55 -8.01 -1.02 2.85
N TRP A 56 -7.47 -0.14 2.00
CA TRP A 56 -6.17 0.49 2.21
C TRP A 56 -6.19 1.71 3.15
N PHE A 57 -7.38 2.21 3.49
CA PHE A 57 -7.55 3.41 4.34
C PHE A 57 -8.11 3.08 5.73
N GLU A 58 -8.23 1.80 6.06
CA GLU A 58 -8.71 1.28 7.34
C GLU A 58 -7.54 0.86 8.23
#